data_AF-A0A510WUK4-F1
#
_entry.id   AF-A0A510WUK4-F1
#
_cell.length_a   1.000
_cell.length_b   1.000
_cell.length_c   1.000
_cell.angle_alpha   90.00
_cell.angle_beta   90.00
_cell.angle_gamma   90.00
#
_symmetry.space_group_name_H-M   'P 1'
#
loop_
_entity.id
_entity.type
_entity.pdbx_description
1 polymer ?
#
loop_
_entity_poly.entity_id
_entity_poly.type
_entity_poly.pdbx_seq_one_letter_code
_entity_poly.pdbx_strand_id
1 'polypeptide(L)'
;MANKRKLEDNLNKVFDCKDIHVHEVRDVDGAKLTQLLITNSNFSLRMQFVKKNGDVFTPIMTFPKISMSNFGKAIDYVKEYFDERG
;
A
#
# COMPACT_ATOMS: atom_id res chain seq x y z
N MET A 1 4.36 -7.83 14.86
CA MET A 1 3.72 -6.50 14.79
C MET A 1 4.26 -5.81 13.57
N ALA A 2 3.50 -5.75 12.48
CA ALA A 2 3.95 -5.05 11.28
C ALA A 2 4.06 -3.54 11.54
N ASN A 3 5.20 -2.96 11.22
CA ASN A 3 5.48 -1.58 11.59
C ASN A 3 4.99 -0.61 10.50
N LYS A 4 3.81 -0.01 10.72
CA LYS A 4 3.24 0.99 9.79
C LYS A 4 4.23 2.11 9.44
N ARG A 5 5.03 2.56 10.42
CA ARG A 5 6.03 3.61 10.22
C ARG A 5 7.16 3.18 9.29
N LYS A 6 7.60 1.91 9.36
CA LYS A 6 8.58 1.31 8.43
C LYS A 6 8.04 1.32 6.99
N LEU A 7 6.75 1.03 6.81
CA LEU A 7 6.10 1.13 5.50
C LEU A 7 6.08 2.58 5.00
N GLU A 8 5.64 3.54 5.81
CA GLU A 8 5.64 4.97 5.46
C GLU A 8 7.06 5.46 5.10
N ASP A 9 8.07 5.15 5.91
CA ASP A 9 9.48 5.50 5.66
C ASP A 9 10.05 4.87 4.37
N ASN A 10 9.64 3.65 4.02
CA ASN A 10 10.05 2.98 2.78
C ASN A 10 9.36 3.58 1.55
N LEU A 11 8.05 3.87 1.64
CA LEU A 11 7.31 4.50 0.55
C LEU A 11 7.81 5.94 0.27
N ASN A 12 8.15 6.72 1.31
CA ASN A 12 8.76 8.05 1.14
C ASN A 12 10.03 7.98 0.28
N LYS A 13 10.91 6.99 0.53
CA LYS A 13 12.13 6.76 -0.27
C LYS A 13 11.83 6.30 -1.71
N VAL A 14 10.82 5.46 -1.90
CA VAL A 14 10.44 4.93 -3.23
C VAL A 14 9.88 6.02 -4.13
N PHE A 15 9.10 6.94 -3.59
CA PHE A 15 8.44 7.99 -4.36
C PHE A 15 9.19 9.33 -4.34
N ASP A 16 10.39 9.38 -3.73
CA ASP A 16 11.20 10.59 -3.51
C ASP A 16 10.36 11.77 -2.97
N CYS A 17 9.60 11.47 -1.91
CA CYS A 17 8.71 12.44 -1.30
C CYS A 17 8.77 12.34 0.23
N LYS A 18 8.16 13.32 0.88
CA LYS A 18 8.02 13.42 2.33
C LYS A 18 6.55 13.47 2.67
N ASP A 19 6.19 13.05 3.88
CA ASP A 19 4.83 13.11 4.40
C ASP A 19 3.85 12.21 3.62
N ILE A 20 4.27 10.96 3.34
CA ILE A 20 3.33 9.87 3.07
C ILE A 20 2.61 9.45 4.34
N HIS A 21 1.29 9.31 4.23
CA HIS A 21 0.44 8.69 5.24
C HIS A 21 -0.25 7.44 4.67
N VAL A 22 -0.20 6.34 5.43
CA VAL A 22 -0.88 5.09 5.09
C VAL A 22 -2.15 4.95 5.93
N HIS A 23 -3.31 4.92 5.27
CA HIS A 23 -4.59 4.71 5.92
C HIS A 23 -5.12 3.29 5.59
N GLU A 24 -5.29 2.45 6.62
CA GLU A 24 -6.04 1.19 6.49
C GLU A 24 -7.53 1.50 6.36
N VAL A 25 -8.11 1.20 5.19
CA VAL A 25 -9.56 1.20 5.00
C VAL A 25 -10.00 -0.26 4.92
N ARG A 26 -10.74 -0.70 5.93
CA ARG A 26 -11.37 -2.02 5.95
C ARG A 26 -12.73 -1.90 5.27
N ASP A 27 -12.98 -2.71 4.25
CA ASP A 27 -14.30 -2.75 3.64
C ASP A 27 -15.32 -3.42 4.57
N VAL A 28 -16.56 -3.00 4.40
CA VAL A 28 -17.76 -3.59 5.00
C VAL A 28 -18.23 -4.76 4.11
N ASP A 29 -18.98 -5.70 4.68
CA ASP A 29 -19.51 -6.92 4.04
C ASP A 29 -18.50 -8.02 3.62
N GLY A 30 -18.11 -8.83 4.61
CA GLY A 30 -17.83 -10.27 4.48
C GLY A 30 -16.56 -10.71 3.73
N ALA A 31 -16.04 -9.91 2.82
CA ALA A 31 -14.79 -10.15 2.12
C ALA A 31 -13.59 -9.70 2.97
N LYS A 32 -12.51 -10.48 2.98
CA LYS A 32 -11.20 -10.09 3.56
C LYS A 32 -10.46 -9.12 2.62
N LEU A 33 -11.14 -8.04 2.25
CA LEU A 33 -10.60 -6.90 1.51
C LEU A 33 -9.94 -5.95 2.51
N THR A 34 -8.62 -5.80 2.41
CA THR A 34 -7.93 -4.68 3.07
C THR A 34 -7.51 -3.69 2.00
N GLN A 35 -7.95 -2.44 2.11
CA GLN A 35 -7.46 -1.37 1.27
C GLN A 35 -6.43 -0.56 2.05
N LEU A 36 -5.34 -0.15 1.39
CA LEU A 36 -4.48 0.91 1.85
C LEU A 36 -4.72 2.14 0.97
N LEU A 37 -4.97 3.28 1.59
CA LEU A 37 -4.91 4.58 0.93
C LEU A 37 -3.59 5.24 1.34
N ILE A 38 -2.68 5.37 0.37
CA ILE A 38 -1.35 5.98 0.52
C ILE A 38 -1.47 7.41 -0.01
N THR A 39 -1.51 8.39 0.89
CA THR A 39 -1.70 9.81 0.55
C THR A 39 -0.41 10.60 0.73
N ASN A 40 -0.25 11.62 -0.11
CA ASN A 40 0.73 12.68 0.02
C ASN A 40 0.10 14.00 -0.42
N SER A 41 0.74 15.14 -0.14
CA SER A 41 0.30 16.45 -0.66
C SER A 41 0.18 16.49 -2.19
N ASN A 42 0.96 15.67 -2.90
CA ASN A 42 0.98 15.62 -4.36
C ASN A 42 0.15 14.48 -4.98
N PHE A 43 -0.28 13.48 -4.20
CA PHE A 43 -0.92 12.28 -4.77
C PHE A 43 -1.77 11.44 -3.81
N SER A 44 -2.58 10.54 -4.37
CA SER A 44 -3.38 9.57 -3.61
C SER A 44 -3.41 8.22 -4.32
N LEU A 45 -2.54 7.32 -3.85
CA LEU A 45 -2.39 5.96 -4.35
C LEU A 45 -3.27 5.03 -3.51
N ARG A 46 -4.40 4.60 -4.06
CA ARG A 46 -5.17 3.50 -3.50
C ARG A 46 -4.51 2.17 -3.88
N MET A 47 -4.47 1.24 -2.94
CA MET A 47 -4.12 -0.15 -3.20
C MET A 47 -5.16 -1.05 -2.52
N GLN A 48 -5.75 -1.97 -3.28
CA GLN A 48 -6.73 -2.92 -2.75
C GLN A 48 -6.10 -4.31 -2.69
N PHE A 49 -6.28 -5.00 -1.58
CA PHE A 49 -5.72 -6.32 -1.35
C PHE A 49 -6.81 -7.28 -0.87
N VAL A 50 -7.18 -8.21 -1.74
CA VAL A 50 -7.98 -9.38 -1.42
C VAL A 50 -7.04 -10.46 -0.92
N LYS A 51 -7.18 -10.89 0.34
CA LYS A 51 -6.49 -12.09 0.84
C LYS A 51 -7.32 -13.32 0.51
N LYS A 52 -7.14 -13.90 -0.69
CA LYS A 52 -7.82 -15.13 -1.13
C LYS A 52 -6.82 -16.27 -1.18
N ASN A 53 -7.02 -17.29 -0.34
CA ASN A 53 -6.16 -18.50 -0.24
C ASN A 53 -4.67 -18.24 0.05
N GLY A 54 -4.31 -17.05 0.56
CA GLY A 54 -2.92 -16.64 0.81
C GLY A 54 -2.35 -15.69 -0.23
N ASP A 55 -2.94 -15.64 -1.43
CA ASP A 55 -2.50 -14.73 -2.49
C ASP A 55 -3.08 -13.32 -2.33
N VAL A 56 -2.30 -12.32 -2.78
CA VAL A 56 -2.51 -10.88 -2.59
C VAL A 56 -2.63 -10.17 -3.94
N PHE A 57 -3.86 -9.76 -4.30
CA PHE A 57 -4.28 -9.09 -5.56
C PHE A 57 -5.31 -7.98 -5.22
N THR A 58 -5.39 -6.79 -5.82
CA THR A 58 -4.63 -6.13 -6.90
C THR A 58 -4.68 -4.60 -6.70
N PRO A 59 -3.56 -3.86 -6.80
CA PRO A 59 -3.57 -2.41 -6.60
C PRO A 59 -4.26 -1.64 -7.74
N ILE A 60 -5.32 -0.89 -7.43
CA ILE A 60 -5.96 0.07 -8.36
C ILE A 60 -5.33 1.45 -8.19
N MET A 61 -4.34 1.78 -9.04
CA MET A 61 -3.70 3.09 -9.01
C MET A 61 -4.60 4.20 -9.57
N THR A 62 -4.73 5.27 -8.80
CA THR A 62 -5.03 6.63 -9.31
C THR A 62 -3.77 7.48 -9.22
N PHE A 63 -3.38 8.07 -10.36
CA PHE A 63 -2.21 8.92 -10.69
C PHE A 63 -1.42 9.62 -9.55
N PRO A 64 -0.08 9.76 -9.69
CA PRO A 64 0.58 10.50 -10.79
C PRO A 64 1.56 9.65 -11.61
N LYS A 65 2.44 10.31 -12.40
CA LYS A 65 3.55 9.72 -13.17
C LYS A 65 4.61 9.04 -12.27
N ILE A 66 4.25 7.93 -11.65
CA ILE A 66 5.16 7.05 -10.90
C ILE A 66 5.87 6.13 -11.91
N SER A 67 7.18 5.92 -11.75
CA SER A 67 7.92 4.97 -12.58
C SER A 67 7.48 3.53 -12.27
N MET A 68 7.42 2.66 -13.28
CA MET A 68 6.98 1.26 -13.09
C MET A 68 7.87 0.51 -12.07
N SER A 69 9.17 0.87 -11.98
CA SER A 69 10.09 0.33 -10.97
C SER A 69 9.72 0.76 -9.55
N ASN A 70 9.34 2.03 -9.35
CA ASN A 70 8.91 2.53 -8.04
C ASN A 70 7.56 1.91 -7.64
N PHE A 71 6.65 1.72 -8.60
CA PHE A 71 5.39 1.02 -8.35
C PHE A 71 5.60 -0.44 -7.90
N GLY A 72 6.48 -1.20 -8.57
CA GLY A 72 6.82 -2.57 -8.15
C GLY A 72 7.34 -2.62 -6.71
N LYS A 73 8.33 -1.77 -6.37
CA LYS A 73 8.88 -1.68 -5.01
C LYS A 73 7.82 -1.30 -3.96
N ALA A 74 6.90 -0.40 -4.30
CA ALA A 74 5.81 -0.04 -3.39
C ALA A 74 4.86 -1.22 -3.12
N ILE A 75 4.57 -2.06 -4.12
CA ILE A 75 3.80 -3.30 -3.93
C ILE A 75 4.57 -4.26 -3.01
N ASP A 76 5.86 -4.44 -3.22
CA ASP A 76 6.68 -5.38 -2.43
C ASP A 76 6.74 -4.97 -0.94
N TYR A 77 6.94 -3.68 -0.63
CA TYR A 77 6.88 -3.20 0.76
C TYR A 77 5.50 -3.35 1.39
N VAL A 78 4.43 -3.20 0.62
CA VAL A 78 3.07 -3.40 1.13
C VAL A 78 2.76 -4.89 1.35
N LYS A 79 3.28 -5.79 0.51
CA LYS A 79 3.23 -7.25 0.77
C LYS A 79 3.96 -7.61 2.06
N GLU A 80 5.22 -7.16 2.22
CA GLU A 80 6.01 -7.34 3.43
C GLU A 80 5.23 -6.87 4.69
N TYR A 81 4.57 -5.73 4.60
CA TYR A 81 3.73 -5.19 5.67
C TYR A 81 2.50 -6.06 6.02
N PHE A 82 1.93 -6.80 5.06
CA PHE A 82 0.87 -7.75 5.32
C PHE A 82 1.41 -9.11 5.82
N ASP A 83 2.52 -9.59 5.27
CA ASP A 83 3.17 -10.84 5.69
C ASP A 83 3.64 -10.76 7.16
N GLU A 84 4.13 -9.60 7.62
CA GLU A 84 4.45 -9.31 9.03
C GLU A 84 3.22 -9.36 9.99
N ARG A 85 1.99 -9.58 9.49
CA ARG A 85 0.73 -9.64 10.26
C ARG A 85 0.08 -11.04 10.33
N GLY A 86 0.51 -12.00 9.51
CA GLY A 86 -0.13 -13.32 9.35
C GLY A 86 -1.38 -13.27 8.47
#